data_AF-A0A539DWW5-F1
#
_entry.id   AF-A0A539DWW5-F1
#
_cell.length_a   1.000
_cell.length_b   1.000
_cell.length_c   1.000
_cell.angle_alpha   90.00
_cell.angle_beta   90.00
_cell.angle_gamma   90.00
#
_symmetry.space_group_name_H-M   'P 1'
#
loop_
_entity.id
_entity.type
_entity.pdbx_description
1 polymer ?
#
loop_
_entity_poly.entity_id
_entity_poly.type
_entity_poly.pdbx_seq_one_letter_code
_entity_poly.pdbx_strand_id
1 'polypeptide(L)' 'MSIFSHYQNRFDHDKEEELTIQEYLEICKKDPTAYASAAERMLMAIGMPETIDTRSDQRL' A
#
# COMPACT_ATOMS: atom_id res chain seq x y z
N MET A 1 8.04 38.14 5.49
CA MET A 1 8.89 37.01 5.07
C MET A 1 7.99 35.82 4.69
N SER A 2 7.48 35.73 3.45
CA SER A 2 6.56 34.64 3.05
C SER A 2 7.18 33.62 2.08
N ILE A 3 8.28 33.96 1.41
CA ILE A 3 8.87 33.10 0.38
C ILE A 3 9.61 31.90 0.99
N PHE A 4 10.31 32.12 2.10
CA PHE A 4 11.01 31.08 2.86
C PHE A 4 10.03 30.09 3.49
N SER A 5 8.92 30.58 4.05
CA SER A 5 7.87 29.75 4.63
C SER A 5 7.13 28.91 3.58
N HIS A 6 6.91 29.45 2.37
CA HIS A 6 6.30 28.69 1.28
C HIS A 6 7.23 27.60 0.72
N TYR A 7 8.53 27.88 0.63
CA TYR A 7 9.53 26.89 0.25
C TYR A 7 9.65 25.78 1.29
N GLN A 8 9.70 26.13 2.58
CA GLN A 8 9.80 25.17 3.68
C GLN A 8 8.60 24.22 3.72
N ASN A 9 7.37 24.72 3.57
CA ASN A 9 6.18 23.87 3.53
C ASN A 9 6.19 22.88 2.36
N ARG A 10 6.67 23.30 1.17
CA ARG A 10 6.79 22.39 0.03
C ARG A 10 7.87 21.34 0.26
N PHE A 11 9.02 21.75 0.78
CA PHE A 11 10.11 20.85 1.10
C PHE A 11 9.69 19.81 2.15
N ASP A 12 9.00 20.23 3.22
CA ASP A 12 8.52 19.33 4.27
C ASP A 12 7.41 18.40 3.76
N HIS A 13 6.57 18.85 2.81
CA HIS A 13 5.54 18.03 2.18
C HIS A 13 6.10 17.01 1.18
N ASP A 14 7.13 17.39 0.42
CA ASP A 14 7.77 16.54 -0.58
C ASP A 14 8.86 15.65 0.05
N LYS A 15 9.13 15.81 1.34
CA LYS A 15 10.07 14.98 2.07
C LYS A 15 9.49 13.57 2.21
N GLU A 16 10.21 12.60 1.68
CA GLU A 16 9.85 11.20 1.84
C GLU A 16 9.83 10.84 3.34
N GLU A 17 8.78 10.15 3.77
CA GLU A 17 8.72 9.58 5.11
C GLU A 17 9.71 8.41 5.17
N GLU A 18 10.82 8.62 5.87
CA GLU A 18 11.83 7.60 6.10
C GLU A 18 11.48 6.79 7.34
N LEU A 19 11.42 5.47 7.19
CA LEU A 19 11.40 4.54 8.30
C LEU A 19 12.83 4.24 8.75
N THR A 20 13.05 4.19 10.06
CA THR A 20 14.25 3.53 10.57
C THR A 20 14.19 2.02 10.25
N ILE A 21 15.35 1.37 10.20
CA ILE A 21 15.43 -0.08 9.98
C ILE A 21 14.61 -0.84 11.04
N GLN A 22 14.62 -0.40 12.29
CA GLN A 22 13.85 -1.05 13.36
C GLN A 22 12.34 -0.96 13.12
N GLU A 23 11.82 0.20 12.74
CA GLU A 23 10.40 0.38 12.44
C GLU A 23 9.98 -0.48 11.26
N TYR A 24 10.78 -0.50 10.20
CA TYR A 24 10.53 -1.38 9.06
C TYR A 24 10.49 -2.86 9.46
N LEU A 25 11.42 -3.32 10.30
CA LEU A 25 11.44 -4.71 10.78
C LEU A 25 10.25 -5.05 11.69
N GLU A 26 9.79 -4.11 12.52
CA GLU A 26 8.57 -4.30 13.33
C GLU A 26 7.31 -4.42 12.47
N ILE A 27 7.25 -3.71 11.33
CA ILE A 27 6.18 -3.89 10.35
C ILE A 27 6.31 -5.28 9.70
N CYS A 28 7.50 -5.66 9.23
CA CYS A 28 7.73 -6.97 8.61
C CYS A 28 7.35 -8.15 9.52
N LYS A 29 7.49 -7.99 10.84
CA LYS A 29 7.08 -8.99 11.84
C LYS A 29 5.56 -9.17 11.92
N LYS A 30 4.79 -8.12 11.63
CA LYS A 30 3.32 -8.12 11.72
C LYS A 30 2.66 -8.39 10.37
N ASP A 31 3.27 -7.91 9.30
CA ASP A 31 2.73 -7.94 7.96
C ASP A 31 3.81 -8.36 6.94
N PRO A 32 3.72 -9.61 6.42
CA PRO A 32 4.61 -10.10 5.38
C PRO A 32 4.55 -9.31 4.07
N THR A 33 3.46 -8.57 3.82
CA THR A 33 3.30 -7.79 2.58
C THR A 33 4.21 -6.56 2.53
N ALA A 34 4.76 -6.14 3.67
CA ALA A 34 5.69 -5.03 3.78
C ALA A 34 6.94 -5.23 2.91
N TYR A 35 7.41 -6.48 2.78
CA TYR A 35 8.55 -6.85 1.94
C TYR A 35 8.16 -7.56 0.64
N ALA A 36 6.86 -7.65 0.32
CA ALA A 36 6.41 -8.28 -0.90
C ALA A 36 6.81 -7.47 -2.14
N SER A 37 7.10 -8.18 -3.23
CA SER A 37 7.32 -7.59 -4.54
C SER A 37 6.03 -6.97 -5.10
N ALA A 38 6.16 -6.11 -6.12
CA ALA A 38 5.00 -5.52 -6.79
C ALA A 38 4.06 -6.58 -7.39
N ALA A 39 4.60 -7.68 -7.92
CA ALA A 39 3.81 -8.78 -8.47
C ALA A 39 3.02 -9.53 -7.39
N GLU A 40 3.66 -9.83 -6.25
CA GLU A 40 2.99 -10.51 -5.12
C GLU A 40 1.87 -9.64 -4.54
N ARG A 41 2.09 -8.32 -4.41
CA ARG A 41 1.05 -7.39 -3.98
C ARG A 41 -0.13 -7.36 -4.95
N MET A 42 0.13 -7.39 -6.26
CA MET A 42 -0.94 -7.46 -7.25
C MET A 42 -1.75 -8.76 -7.13
N LEU A 43 -1.09 -9.91 -6.96
CA LEU A 43 -1.79 -11.19 -6.78
C LEU A 43 -2.65 -11.20 -5.51
N MET A 44 -2.12 -10.66 -4.40
CA MET A 44 -2.88 -10.56 -3.15
C MET A 44 -4.09 -9.63 -3.28
N ALA A 45 -3.98 -8.55 -4.05
CA ALA A 45 -5.09 -7.63 -4.32
C ALA A 45 -6.16 -8.24 -5.25
N ILE A 46 -5.77 -9.10 -6.21
CA ILE A 46 -6.72 -9.82 -7.08
C ILE A 46 -7.53 -10.83 -6.28
N GLY A 47 -6.92 -11.47 -5.27
CA GLY A 47 -7.57 -12.45 -4.43
C GLY A 47 -7.73 -13.81 -5.09
N MET A 48 -8.58 -14.66 -4.51
CA MET A 48 -8.80 -16.03 -4.97
C MET A 48 -10.05 -16.10 -5.87
N PRO A 49 -10.04 -16.96 -6.90
CA PRO A 49 -11.24 -17.17 -7.72
C PRO A 49 -12.33 -17.85 -6.90
N GLU A 50 -13.57 -17.42 -7.09
CA GLU A 50 -14.75 -18.01 -6.48
C GLU A 50 -15.63 -18.69 -7.52
N THR A 51 -16.13 -19.89 -7.21
CA THR A 51 -17.09 -20.61 -8.05
C THR A 51 -18.51 -20.21 -7.66
N ILE A 52 -19.29 -19.73 -8.63
CA ILE A 52 -20.68 -19.29 -8.42
C ILE A 52 -21.62 -20.24 -9.17
N ASP A 53 -22.62 -20.82 -8.49
CA ASP A 53 -23.69 -21.60 -9.12
C ASP A 53 -24.81 -20.66 -9.59
N THR A 54 -24.93 -20.50 -10.92
CA THR A 54 -25.91 -19.60 -11.54
C THR A 54 -27.19 -20.30 -11.97
N ARG A 55 -27.40 -21.58 -11.64
CA ARG A 55 -28.52 -22.40 -12.15
C ARG A 55 -29.91 -21.78 -11.97
N SER A 56 -30.10 -20.95 -10.95
CA SER A 56 -31.38 -20.31 -10.62
C SER A 56 -31.39 -18.79 -10.85
N ASP A 57 -30.30 -18.21 -11.35
CA ASP A 57 -30.24 -16.78 -11.66
C ASP A 57 -30.71 -16.57 -13.10
N GLN A 58 -31.78 -15.79 -13.31
CA GLN A 58 -32.27 -15.48 -14.66
C GLN A 58 -31.44 -14.39 -15.36
N ARG A 59 -30.53 -13.72 -14.65
CA ARG A 59 -29.71 -12.61 -15.16
C ARG A 59 -28.27 -13.02 -15.47
N LEU A 60 -27.88 -14.27 -15.18
CA LEU A 60 -26.59 -14.91 -15.44
C LEU A 60 -26.79 -16.26 -16.11
#